data_AF-A0A524ET63-F1
#
_entry.id   AF-A0A524ET63-F1
#
_cell.length_a   1.000
_cell.length_b   1.000
_cell.length_c   1.000
_cell.angle_alpha   90.00
_cell.angle_beta   90.00
_cell.angle_gamma   90.00
#
_symmetry.space_group_name_H-M   'P 1'
#
loop_
_entity.id
_entity.type
_entity.pdbx_description
1 polymer ?
#
loop_
_entity_poly.entity_id
_entity_poly.type
_entity_poly.pdbx_seq_one_letter_code
_entity_poly.pdbx_strand_id
1 'polypeptide(L)'
;MSSTERPKIVKVLQEKGEINDELDYALMNYLIQNRGAGYTACQPQLVELENNIKAIKVNIDNTFVNNANQLMGLGIVGTLFVDYNSLSVIYCTPKAELEQNIEKLKNAGIKPQPRPKGKY
;
A
#
# COMPACT_ATOMS: atom_id res chain seq x y z
N MET A 1 -0.43 3.75 18.12
CA MET A 1 -1.75 3.12 17.84
C MET A 1 -2.22 3.68 16.51
N SER A 2 -2.35 2.86 15.46
CA SER A 2 -2.91 3.31 14.17
C SER A 2 -4.40 3.59 14.34
N SER A 3 -4.88 4.74 13.88
CA SER A 3 -6.32 5.05 13.90
C SER A 3 -7.10 4.00 13.09
N THR A 4 -8.28 3.61 13.55
CA THR A 4 -9.19 2.73 12.82
C THR A 4 -9.91 3.44 11.68
N GLU A 5 -10.00 4.76 11.72
CA GLU A 5 -10.65 5.54 10.68
C GLU A 5 -9.65 5.96 9.61
N ARG A 6 -10.04 5.75 8.34
CA ARG A 6 -9.24 6.16 7.19
C ARG A 6 -9.12 7.69 7.16
N PRO A 7 -7.91 8.26 7.17
CA PRO A 7 -7.73 9.69 7.08
C PRO A 7 -8.33 10.26 5.79
N LYS A 8 -8.95 11.43 5.89
CA LYS A 8 -9.47 12.15 4.74
C LYS A 8 -8.38 13.01 4.13
N ILE A 9 -8.19 12.87 2.82
CA ILE A 9 -7.25 13.67 2.04
C ILE A 9 -7.95 14.98 1.66
N VAL A 10 -7.38 16.10 2.08
CA VAL A 10 -7.85 17.44 1.71
C VAL A 10 -7.24 17.87 0.38
N LYS A 11 -5.96 17.52 0.16
CA LYS A 11 -5.24 17.91 -1.05
C LYS A 11 -4.18 16.87 -1.43
N VAL A 12 -4.02 16.61 -2.72
CA VAL A 12 -2.85 15.90 -3.25
C VAL A 12 -1.78 16.93 -3.56
N LEU A 13 -0.65 16.85 -2.86
CA LEU A 13 0.48 17.76 -3.03
C LEU A 13 1.40 17.28 -4.17
N GLN A 14 1.55 15.97 -4.33
CA GLN A 14 2.31 15.35 -5.40
C GLN A 14 1.71 13.99 -5.78
N GLU A 15 1.31 13.82 -7.04
CA GLU A 15 0.59 12.62 -7.50
C GLU A 15 1.46 11.38 -7.65
N LYS A 16 2.73 11.58 -7.99
CA LYS A 16 3.72 10.52 -8.21
C LYS A 16 5.01 10.90 -7.50
N GLY A 17 5.53 10.00 -6.72
CA GLY A 17 6.87 10.11 -6.15
C GLY A 17 7.59 8.78 -6.21
N GLU A 18 8.77 8.81 -5.62
CA GLU A 18 9.53 7.63 -5.22
C GLU A 18 9.86 7.82 -3.75
N ILE A 19 9.85 6.73 -3.01
CA ILE A 19 10.35 6.70 -1.63
C ILE A 19 11.74 6.08 -1.68
N ASN A 20 12.61 6.48 -0.75
CA ASN A 20 13.94 5.88 -0.66
C ASN A 20 13.85 4.40 -0.24
N ASP A 21 14.91 3.64 -0.50
CA ASP A 21 14.97 2.20 -0.22
C ASP A 21 14.74 1.88 1.27
N GLU A 22 15.19 2.76 2.17
CA GLU A 22 15.02 2.59 3.62
C GLU A 22 13.54 2.64 4.02
N LEU A 23 12.80 3.64 3.53
CA LEU A 23 11.37 3.74 3.77
C LEU A 23 10.62 2.60 3.08
N ASP A 24 10.98 2.24 1.85
CA ASP A 24 10.35 1.12 1.15
C ASP A 24 10.52 -0.19 1.94
N TYR A 25 11.73 -0.47 2.41
CA TYR A 25 12.03 -1.61 3.28
C TYR A 25 11.25 -1.57 4.61
N ALA A 26 11.18 -0.40 5.26
CA ALA A 26 10.45 -0.24 6.52
C ALA A 26 8.95 -0.48 6.34
N LEU A 27 8.35 0.06 5.27
CA LEU A 27 6.95 -0.17 4.92
C LEU A 27 6.69 -1.63 4.62
N MET A 28 7.64 -2.30 3.96
CA MET A 28 7.49 -3.68 3.61
C MET A 28 7.53 -4.61 4.82
N ASN A 29 8.47 -4.36 5.73
CA ASN A 29 8.52 -5.05 7.01
C ASN A 29 7.27 -4.80 7.85
N TYR A 30 6.79 -3.56 7.90
CA TYR A 30 5.56 -3.23 8.60
C TYR A 30 4.37 -4.03 8.08
N LEU A 31 4.19 -4.11 6.75
CA LEU A 31 3.11 -4.89 6.13
C LEU A 31 3.24 -6.38 6.44
N ILE A 32 4.44 -6.95 6.34
CA ILE A 32 4.68 -8.37 6.66
C ILE A 32 4.32 -8.66 8.12
N GLN A 33 4.77 -7.83 9.06
CA GLN A 33 4.55 -8.04 10.49
C GLN A 33 3.11 -7.81 10.93
N ASN A 34 2.40 -6.86 10.30
CA ASN A 34 1.10 -6.39 10.79
C ASN A 34 -0.09 -6.84 9.92
N ARG A 35 0.15 -7.28 8.67
CA ARG A 35 -0.90 -7.73 7.73
C ARG A 35 -0.62 -9.14 7.20
N GLY A 36 0.66 -9.50 7.09
CA GLY A 36 1.13 -10.79 6.58
C GLY A 36 1.83 -10.65 5.24
N ALA A 37 2.29 -11.78 4.70
CA ALA A 37 2.89 -11.83 3.37
C ALA A 37 1.83 -11.60 2.26
N GLY A 38 2.31 -11.30 1.05
CA GLY A 38 1.47 -11.16 -0.13
C GLY A 38 0.82 -9.78 -0.29
N TYR A 39 1.40 -8.78 0.36
CA TYR A 39 1.07 -7.38 0.16
C TYR A 39 2.32 -6.64 -0.28
N THR A 40 2.18 -5.58 -1.08
CA THR A 40 3.30 -4.73 -1.47
C THR A 40 2.85 -3.28 -1.52
N ALA A 41 3.61 -2.39 -0.86
CA ALA A 41 3.39 -0.96 -0.94
C ALA A 41 3.79 -0.46 -2.35
N CYS A 42 3.01 0.43 -2.95
CA CYS A 42 3.32 1.00 -4.26
C CYS A 42 2.66 2.36 -4.46
N GLN A 43 3.04 3.03 -5.55
CA GLN A 43 2.44 4.30 -6.00
C GLN A 43 2.42 5.37 -4.89
N PRO A 44 3.59 5.75 -4.35
CA PRO A 44 3.65 6.76 -3.30
C PRO A 44 3.18 8.12 -3.83
N GLN A 45 2.41 8.82 -2.99
CA GLN A 45 1.86 10.15 -3.25
C GLN A 45 2.06 11.01 -2.00
N LEU A 46 2.42 12.27 -2.18
CA LEU A 46 2.44 13.22 -1.08
C LEU A 46 1.06 13.88 -0.98
N VAL A 47 0.44 13.80 0.19
CA VAL A 47 -0.91 14.32 0.42
C VAL A 47 -0.95 15.16 1.70
N GLU A 48 -1.96 16.00 1.77
CA GLU A 48 -2.35 16.75 2.96
C GLU A 48 -3.67 16.18 3.48
N LEU A 49 -3.66 15.79 4.75
CA LEU A 49 -4.80 15.26 5.48
C LEU A 49 -5.49 16.39 6.25
N GLU A 50 -6.67 16.12 6.81
CA GLU A 50 -7.32 17.05 7.76
C GLU A 50 -6.36 17.43 8.91
N ASN A 51 -6.53 18.65 9.45
CA ASN A 51 -5.63 19.29 10.42
C ASN A 51 -4.22 19.63 9.87
N ASN A 52 -4.08 19.84 8.56
CA ASN A 52 -2.84 20.24 7.88
C ASN A 52 -1.68 19.23 8.08
N ILE A 53 -2.00 17.95 8.30
CA ILE A 53 -0.99 16.90 8.44
C ILE A 53 -0.51 16.48 7.06
N LYS A 54 0.80 16.58 6.81
CA LYS A 54 1.41 16.05 5.57
C LYS A 54 1.73 14.57 5.73
N ALA A 55 1.28 13.77 4.78
CA ALA A 55 1.48 12.33 4.80
C ALA A 55 1.90 11.79 3.44
N ILE A 56 2.67 10.71 3.47
CA ILE A 56 2.94 9.87 2.32
C ILE A 56 1.84 8.81 2.28
N LYS A 57 1.02 8.86 1.23
CA LYS A 57 0.05 7.84 0.91
C LYS A 57 0.69 6.82 -0.02
N VAL A 58 0.68 5.56 0.37
CA VAL A 58 0.98 4.43 -0.53
C VAL A 58 -0.28 3.57 -0.70
N ASN A 59 -0.38 2.96 -1.87
CA ASN A 59 -1.37 1.92 -2.13
C ASN A 59 -0.79 0.56 -1.70
N ILE A 60 -1.67 -0.38 -1.36
CA ILE A 60 -1.31 -1.76 -1.03
C ILE A 60 -1.85 -2.65 -2.15
N ASP A 61 -0.96 -3.29 -2.90
CA ASP A 61 -1.32 -4.30 -3.91
C ASP A 61 -1.23 -5.70 -3.28
N ASN A 62 -2.11 -6.61 -3.69
CA ASN A 62 -1.98 -8.02 -3.36
C ASN A 62 -1.07 -8.73 -4.35
N THR A 63 0.01 -9.33 -3.85
CA THR A 63 1.05 -9.96 -4.65
C THR A 63 1.31 -11.39 -4.21
N PHE A 64 1.76 -12.23 -5.13
CA PHE A 64 2.16 -13.61 -4.83
C PHE A 64 3.07 -14.17 -5.94
N VAL A 65 3.79 -15.25 -5.64
CA VAL A 65 4.60 -15.97 -6.62
C VAL A 65 3.76 -17.11 -7.19
N ASN A 66 3.66 -17.20 -8.52
CA ASN A 66 2.95 -18.30 -9.19
C ASN A 66 3.85 -19.55 -9.34
N ASN A 67 3.28 -20.64 -9.87
CA ASN A 67 4.01 -21.89 -10.10
C ASN A 67 5.16 -21.78 -11.12
N ALA A 68 5.21 -20.70 -11.89
CA ALA A 68 6.30 -20.40 -12.83
C ALA A 68 7.39 -19.50 -12.21
N ASN A 69 7.39 -19.33 -10.88
CA ASN A 69 8.29 -18.43 -10.15
C ASN A 69 8.22 -16.96 -10.61
N GLN A 70 7.05 -16.52 -11.06
CA GLN A 70 6.81 -15.12 -11.46
C GLN A 70 6.04 -14.39 -10.35
N LEU A 71 6.50 -13.17 -10.03
CA LEU A 71 5.75 -12.27 -9.15
C LEU A 71 4.53 -11.73 -9.89
N MET A 72 3.36 -12.05 -9.35
CA MET A 72 2.06 -11.63 -9.84
C MET A 72 1.49 -10.56 -8.91
N GLY A 73 0.69 -9.64 -9.46
CA GLY A 73 -0.15 -8.70 -8.73
C GLY A 73 -1.61 -8.88 -9.11
N LEU A 74 -2.50 -8.95 -8.12
CA LEU A 74 -3.95 -9.01 -8.33
C LEU A 74 -4.56 -7.61 -8.49
N GLY A 75 -3.98 -6.60 -7.83
CA GLY A 75 -4.46 -5.22 -7.85
C GLY A 75 -4.48 -4.57 -6.47
N ILE A 76 -4.77 -3.27 -6.46
CA ILE A 76 -4.81 -2.47 -5.23
C ILE A 76 -5.98 -2.90 -4.35
N VAL A 77 -5.68 -3.30 -3.12
CA VAL A 77 -6.63 -3.82 -2.12
C VAL A 77 -6.70 -2.96 -0.85
N GLY A 78 -5.82 -1.98 -0.71
CA GLY A 78 -5.83 -1.08 0.45
C GLY A 78 -4.88 0.10 0.29
N THR A 79 -4.68 0.82 1.39
CA THR A 79 -3.80 1.99 1.45
C THR A 79 -3.15 2.11 2.82
N LEU A 80 -2.00 2.76 2.86
CA LEU A 80 -1.26 3.07 4.06
C LEU A 80 -0.83 4.54 4.01
N PHE A 81 -0.97 5.23 5.14
CA PHE A 81 -0.57 6.62 5.32
C PHE A 81 0.54 6.68 6.37
N VAL A 82 1.61 7.37 6.01
CA VAL A 82 2.78 7.60 6.86
C VAL A 82 2.95 9.08 7.06
N ASP A 83 3.18 9.51 8.28
CA ASP A 83 3.51 10.90 8.57
C ASP A 83 4.81 11.29 7.87
N TYR A 84 4.79 12.41 7.13
CA TYR A 84 5.92 12.80 6.28
C TYR A 84 7.20 13.09 7.07
N ASN A 85 7.09 13.58 8.32
CA ASN A 85 8.24 14.01 9.12
C ASN A 85 8.77 12.88 10.00
N SER A 86 7.88 12.21 10.73
CA SER A 86 8.23 11.16 11.71
C SER A 86 8.35 9.77 11.11
N LEU A 87 7.89 9.59 9.87
CA LEU A 87 7.79 8.29 9.19
C LEU A 87 6.96 7.24 9.96
N SER A 88 6.14 7.70 10.91
CA SER A 88 5.25 6.84 11.66
C SER A 88 3.98 6.51 10.87
N VAL A 89 3.49 5.28 11.01
CA VAL A 89 2.24 4.85 10.35
C VAL A 89 1.05 5.52 11.04
N ILE A 90 0.37 6.40 10.31
CA ILE A 90 -0.87 7.05 10.74
C ILE A 90 -2.04 6.07 10.62
N TYR A 91 -2.11 5.39 9.48
CA TYR A 91 -3.18 4.47 9.13
C TYR A 91 -2.68 3.38 8.20
N CYS A 92 -3.22 2.18 8.33
CA CYS A 92 -3.07 1.12 7.35
C CYS A 92 -4.37 0.33 7.29
N THR A 93 -4.91 0.11 6.08
CA THR A 93 -6.14 -0.63 5.86
C THR A 93 -6.16 -1.92 6.70
N PRO A 94 -7.22 -2.17 7.49
CA PRO A 94 -7.30 -3.36 8.34
C PRO A 94 -7.22 -4.66 7.55
N LYS A 95 -6.63 -5.70 8.14
CA LYS A 95 -6.44 -6.99 7.48
C LYS A 95 -7.75 -7.58 6.93
N ALA A 96 -8.82 -7.56 7.72
CA ALA A 96 -10.12 -8.06 7.29
C ALA A 96 -10.66 -7.33 6.04
N GLU A 97 -10.41 -6.01 5.93
CA GLU A 97 -10.81 -5.24 4.76
C GLU A 97 -9.94 -5.57 3.53
N LEU A 98 -8.63 -5.78 3.73
CA LEU A 98 -7.73 -6.24 2.65
C LEU A 98 -8.21 -7.58 2.08
N GLU A 99 -8.52 -8.55 2.93
CA GLU A 99 -9.01 -9.88 2.54
C GLU A 99 -10.36 -9.79 1.80
N GLN A 100 -11.29 -8.99 2.31
CA GLN A 100 -12.56 -8.74 1.62
C GLN A 100 -12.36 -8.10 0.25
N ASN A 101 -11.42 -7.16 0.11
CA ASN A 101 -11.15 -6.51 -1.15
C ASN A 101 -10.47 -7.46 -2.15
N ILE A 102 -9.61 -8.38 -1.69
CA ILE A 102 -9.08 -9.48 -2.51
C ILE A 102 -10.22 -10.33 -3.07
N GLU A 103 -11.16 -10.76 -2.24
CA GLU A 103 -12.30 -11.58 -2.69
C GLU A 103 -13.20 -10.81 -3.66
N LYS A 104 -13.41 -9.51 -3.46
CA LYS A 104 -14.14 -8.67 -4.44
C LYS A 104 -13.45 -8.66 -5.80
N LEU A 105 -12.13 -8.51 -5.85
CA LEU A 105 -11.38 -8.53 -7.12
C LEU A 105 -11.49 -9.90 -7.82
N LYS A 106 -11.37 -10.99 -7.06
CA LYS A 106 -11.54 -12.35 -7.61
C LYS A 106 -12.96 -12.57 -8.16
N ASN A 107 -13.98 -12.17 -7.40
CA ASN A 107 -15.39 -12.31 -7.81
C ASN A 107 -15.74 -11.43 -9.02
N ALA A 108 -15.06 -10.30 -9.20
CA ALA A 108 -15.16 -9.47 -10.39
C ALA A 108 -14.44 -10.08 -11.61
N GLY A 109 -13.80 -11.24 -11.47
CA GLY A 109 -13.09 -11.91 -12.55
C GLY A 109 -11.74 -11.27 -12.90
N ILE A 110 -11.21 -10.41 -12.02
CA ILE A 110 -9.88 -9.81 -12.22
C ILE A 110 -8.84 -10.91 -12.14
N LYS A 111 -8.04 -11.02 -13.20
CA LYS A 111 -6.94 -11.98 -13.27
C LYS A 111 -5.63 -11.32 -12.82
N PRO A 112 -4.84 -11.99 -11.97
CA PRO A 112 -3.50 -11.53 -11.62
C PRO A 112 -2.64 -11.31 -12.86
N GLN A 113 -1.85 -10.24 -12.85
CA GLN A 113 -0.94 -9.88 -13.93
C GLN A 113 0.51 -9.99 -13.47
N PRO A 114 1.45 -10.36 -14.35
CA PRO A 114 2.87 -10.30 -14.04
C PRO A 114 3.26 -8.87 -13.65
N ARG A 115 3.95 -8.71 -12.53
CA ARG A 115 4.50 -7.41 -12.18
C ARG A 115 5.69 -7.08 -13.07
N PRO A 116 5.82 -5.82 -13.53
CA PRO A 116 7.00 -5.40 -14.28
C PRO A 116 8.24 -5.63 -13.43
N LYS A 117 9.25 -6.29 -14.00
CA LYS A 117 10.59 -6.32 -13.41
C LYS A 117 11.10 -4.88 -13.40
N GLY A 118 11.59 -4.40 -12.26
CA GLY A 118 12.21 -3.08 -12.18
C GLY A 118 13.25 -2.90 -13.29
N LYS A 119 13.36 -1.68 -13.81
CA LYS A 119 14.49 -1.34 -14.69
C LYS A 119 15.72 -1.27 -13.80
N TYR A 120 16.66 -2.20 -14.01
CA TYR A 120 18.01 -2.12 -13.46
C TYR A 120 18.84 -1.12 -14.27
#